data_AF-A0A963LHK1-F1
#
_entry.id   AF-A0A963LHK1-F1
#
_cell.length_a   1.000
_cell.length_b   1.000
_cell.length_c   1.000
_cell.angle_alpha   90.00
_cell.angle_beta   90.00
_cell.angle_gamma   90.00
#
_symmetry.space_group_name_H-M   'P 1'
#
loop_
_entity.id
_entity.type
_entity.pdbx_description
1 polymer ?
#
loop_
_entity_poly.entity_id
_entity_poly.type
_entity_poly.pdbx_seq_one_letter_code
_entity_poly.pdbx_strand_id
1 'polypeptide(L)' 'TIPLMSMLQQGFPAAQMMVCGVLGPKSNAHGPNEFLHVPYGKKLTAAVAQVFAAHP' A
#
# COMPACT_ATOMS: atom_id res chain seq x y z
N THR A 1 -14.83 2.31 2.82
CA THR A 1 -13.77 1.33 2.50
C THR A 1 -13.59 1.23 0.99
N ILE A 2 -12.35 1.07 0.50
CA ILE A 2 -12.07 0.83 -0.94
C ILE A 2 -12.91 -0.39 -1.39
N PRO A 3 -13.67 -0.34 -2.50
CA PRO A 3 -14.61 -1.41 -2.88
C PRO A 3 -13.97 -2.81 -2.89
N LEU A 4 -12.77 -2.92 -3.45
CA LEU A 4 -11.98 -4.16 -3.43
C LEU A 4 -11.68 -4.66 -2.01
N MET A 5 -11.39 -3.77 -1.07
CA MET A 5 -11.09 -4.15 0.31
C MET A 5 -12.31 -4.67 1.05
N SER A 6 -13.49 -4.11 0.77
CA SER A 6 -14.73 -4.65 1.32
C SER A 6 -14.97 -6.08 0.82
N MET A 7 -14.74 -6.35 -0.46
CA MET A 7 -14.90 -7.70 -1.03
C MET A 7 -13.89 -8.69 -0.45
N LEU A 8 -12.63 -8.29 -0.30
CA LEU A 8 -11.58 -9.15 0.27
C LEU A 8 -11.81 -9.45 1.74
N GLN A 9 -12.30 -8.47 2.53
CA GLN A 9 -12.68 -8.69 3.93
C GLN A 9 -13.87 -9.66 4.06
N GLN A 10 -14.84 -9.60 3.14
CA GLN A 10 -15.96 -10.54 3.10
C GLN A 10 -15.52 -11.95 2.70
N GLY A 11 -14.64 -12.07 1.70
CA GLY A 11 -14.15 -13.36 1.21
C GLY A 11 -13.15 -14.06 2.13
N PHE A 12 -12.36 -13.28 2.89
CA PHE A 12 -11.30 -13.79 3.76
C PHE A 12 -11.38 -13.15 5.15
N PRO A 13 -12.41 -13.47 5.95
CA PRO A 13 -12.70 -12.77 7.20
C PRO A 13 -11.61 -12.92 8.28
N ALA A 14 -10.78 -13.97 8.18
CA ALA A 14 -9.66 -14.20 9.11
C ALA A 14 -8.34 -13.56 8.65
N ALA A 15 -8.25 -13.07 7.41
CA ALA A 15 -7.01 -12.51 6.88
C ALA A 15 -6.79 -11.07 7.39
N GLN A 16 -5.57 -10.77 7.83
CA GLN A 16 -5.15 -9.40 8.12
C GLN A 16 -4.75 -8.71 6.82
N MET A 17 -5.18 -7.45 6.66
CA MET A 17 -4.93 -6.67 5.43
C MET A 17 -4.05 -5.45 5.75
N MET A 18 -2.93 -5.30 5.05
CA MET A 18 -2.10 -4.10 5.08
C MET A 18 -2.30 -3.31 3.79
N VAL A 19 -2.90 -2.11 3.89
CA VAL A 19 -3.09 -1.20 2.74
C VAL A 19 -2.12 -0.04 2.88
N CYS A 20 -1.19 0.07 1.94
CA CYS A 20 -0.20 1.14 1.89
C CYS A 20 0.06 1.54 0.43
N GLY A 21 0.78 2.64 0.20
CA GLY A 21 1.04 3.13 -1.14
C GLY A 21 1.96 4.35 -1.15
N VAL A 22 2.25 4.85 -2.35
CA VAL A 22 3.26 5.89 -2.62
C VAL A 22 2.66 7.22 -3.10
N LEU A 23 1.33 7.33 -3.09
CA LEU A 23 0.59 8.47 -3.63
C LEU A 23 0.54 9.65 -2.64
N GLY A 24 1.72 10.17 -2.31
CA GLY A 24 1.88 11.36 -1.48
C GLY A 24 1.52 12.67 -2.21
N PRO A 25 1.68 13.83 -1.55
CA PRO A 25 1.41 15.13 -2.15
C PRO A 25 2.11 15.29 -3.51
N LYS A 26 1.37 15.75 -4.51
CA LYS A 26 1.83 16.00 -5.89
C LYS A 26 2.23 14.76 -6.71
N SER A 27 2.16 13.53 -6.16
CA SER A 27 2.40 12.30 -6.95
C SER A 27 1.52 12.19 -8.19
N ASN A 28 0.33 12.80 -8.13
CA ASN A 28 -0.58 13.06 -9.25
C ASN A 28 -0.98 11.82 -10.06
N ALA A 29 -1.31 10.73 -9.37
CA ALA A 29 -1.86 9.54 -10.02
C ALA A 29 -3.02 9.92 -10.95
N HIS A 30 -2.95 9.46 -12.21
CA HIS A 30 -3.90 9.75 -13.27
C HIS A 30 -3.92 11.21 -13.77
N GLY A 31 -2.90 12.01 -13.45
CA GLY A 31 -2.76 13.40 -13.91
C GLY A 31 -1.41 13.68 -14.60
N PRO A 32 -1.22 14.88 -15.17
CA PRO A 32 0.04 15.26 -15.80
C PRO A 32 1.17 15.37 -14.78
N ASN A 33 2.39 14.99 -15.15
CA ASN A 33 3.54 14.95 -14.23
C ASN A 33 3.36 13.96 -13.06
N GLU A 34 2.65 12.85 -13.30
CA GLU A 34 2.64 11.72 -12.38
C GLU A 34 4.07 11.24 -12.10
N PHE A 35 4.41 11.05 -10.83
CA PHE A 35 5.75 10.61 -10.45
C PHE A 35 5.77 9.73 -9.19
N LEU A 36 6.86 8.99 -9.05
CA LEU A 36 7.17 8.20 -7.87
C LEU A 36 8.27 8.87 -7.03
N HIS A 37 8.00 9.12 -5.75
CA HIS A 37 9.02 9.58 -4.83
C HIS A 37 9.95 8.42 -4.41
N VAL A 38 11.04 8.21 -5.16
CA VAL A 38 11.95 7.05 -5.01
C VAL A 38 12.47 6.86 -3.57
N PRO A 39 12.94 7.90 -2.84
CA PRO A 39 13.40 7.70 -1.46
C PRO A 39 12.30 7.21 -0.52
N TYR A 40 11.03 7.53 -0.79
CA TYR A 40 9.90 7.05 0.01
C TYR A 40 9.54 5.62 -0.39
N GLY A 41 9.49 5.32 -1.69
CA GLY A 41 9.26 3.96 -2.19
C GLY A 41 10.23 2.95 -1.59
N LYS A 42 11.53 3.28 -1.53
CA LYS A 42 12.53 2.42 -0.88
C LYS A 42 12.23 2.14 0.60
N LYS A 43 11.85 3.17 1.36
CA LYS A 43 11.50 3.04 2.78
C LYS A 43 10.22 2.23 2.97
N LEU A 44 9.21 2.46 2.12
CA LEU A 44 7.97 1.71 2.16
C LEU A 44 8.20 0.23 1.88
N THR A 45 8.99 -0.10 0.85
CA THR A 45 9.38 -1.49 0.56
C THR A 45 10.10 -2.14 1.72
N ALA A 46 11.05 -1.43 2.36
CA ALA A 46 11.74 -1.94 3.54
C ALA A 46 10.78 -2.17 4.72
N ALA A 47 9.82 -1.27 4.95
CA ALA A 47 8.81 -1.43 5.99
C ALA A 47 7.91 -2.65 5.73
N VAL A 48 7.47 -2.86 4.49
CA VAL A 48 6.68 -4.06 4.11
C VAL A 48 7.49 -5.34 4.33
N ALA A 49 8.77 -5.36 3.96
CA ALA A 49 9.66 -6.49 4.23
C ALA A 49 9.81 -6.77 5.74
N GLN A 50 9.87 -5.73 6.57
CA GLN A 50 9.89 -5.89 8.03
C GLN A 50 8.58 -6.47 8.57
N VAL A 51 7.42 -6.08 8.02
CA VAL A 51 6.13 -6.69 8.39
C VAL A 51 6.12 -8.18 8.07
N PHE A 52 6.58 -8.57 6.88
CA PHE A 52 6.68 -9.99 6.53
C PHE A 52 7.64 -10.75 7.45
N ALA A 53 8.81 -10.16 7.76
CA ALA A 53 9.78 -10.79 8.65
C ALA A 53 9.29 -10.91 10.10
N ALA A 54 8.38 -10.04 10.53
CA ALA A 54 7.79 -10.06 11.88
C ALA A 54 6.47 -10.83 11.96
N HIS A 55 5.93 -11.32 10.83
CA HIS A 55 4.70 -12.10 10.83
C HIS A 55 4.99 -13.49 11.43
N PRO A 56 4.23 -13.92 12.46
CA PRO A 56 4.44 -15.19 13.15
C PRO A 56 4.16 -16.43 12.28
#